data_AF-A0A1H8J737-F1
#
_entry.id   AF-A0A1H8J737-F1
#
_cell.length_a   1.000
_cell.length_b   1.000
_cell.length_c   1.000
_cell.angle_alpha   90.00
_cell.angle_beta   90.00
_cell.angle_gamma   90.00
#
_symmetry.space_group_name_H-M   'P 1'
#
loop_
_entity.id
_entity.type
_entity.pdbx_description
1 polymer ?
#
loop_
_entity_poly.entity_id
_entity_poly.type
_entity_poly.pdbx_seq_one_letter_code
_entity_poly.pdbx_strand_id
1 'polypeptide(L)'
;MRHAADNYPDLCLHLSVQGSATSAEAINFYHRQFGIARGVLPRVLSLAQVEHVANNTDVEIEVFGFGSLCVMVEGRCALSSYVTGESPNTHGVCSPAKAVRWQQNPRGLESRLNGVLIDRYTPQEHASYPTLCKGCFEVNDETYYAVEEPTSLNTLGLLPQLLAMGVRAIKIDGRQRSPAYLAQVTRVWREALDQCLHNAARYAVKPGWMAELNTLAEGQQHTLGAYHRAWK
;
A
#
# COMPACT_ATOMS: atom_id res chain seq x y z
N MET A 1 -12.35 -7.17 -17.67
CA MET A 1 -11.24 -8.01 -18.17
C MET A 1 -11.66 -8.79 -19.41
N ARG A 2 -12.69 -9.65 -19.37
CA ARG A 2 -13.23 -10.36 -20.56
C ARG A 2 -13.39 -9.49 -21.80
N HIS A 3 -14.12 -8.38 -21.68
CA HIS A 3 -14.28 -7.42 -22.79
C HIS A 3 -12.94 -6.95 -23.39
N ALA A 4 -11.94 -6.67 -22.54
CA ALA A 4 -10.64 -6.24 -23.01
C ALA A 4 -9.90 -7.37 -23.75
N ALA A 5 -9.92 -8.58 -23.19
CA ALA A 5 -9.30 -9.76 -23.80
C ALA A 5 -9.95 -10.12 -25.16
N ASP A 6 -11.28 -10.03 -25.26
CA ASP A 6 -12.02 -10.41 -26.47
C ASP A 6 -11.89 -9.37 -27.59
N ASN A 7 -11.82 -8.07 -27.26
CA ASN A 7 -11.87 -6.98 -28.25
C ASN A 7 -10.49 -6.35 -28.55
N TYR A 8 -9.49 -6.57 -27.69
CA TYR A 8 -8.16 -5.97 -27.79
C TYR A 8 -7.08 -7.01 -27.47
N PRO A 9 -6.88 -8.02 -28.35
CA PRO A 9 -5.98 -9.15 -28.07
C PRO A 9 -4.51 -8.74 -27.88
N ASP A 10 -4.09 -7.63 -28.48
CA ASP A 10 -2.72 -7.11 -28.36
C ASP A 10 -2.52 -6.22 -27.11
N LEU A 11 -3.58 -5.92 -26.34
CA LEU A 11 -3.47 -5.10 -25.15
C LEU A 11 -2.80 -5.89 -24.02
N CYS A 12 -1.67 -5.38 -23.51
CA CYS A 12 -1.01 -5.97 -22.34
C CYS A 12 -1.88 -5.80 -21.08
N LEU A 13 -2.49 -6.90 -20.62
CA LEU A 13 -3.42 -6.88 -19.49
C LEU A 13 -2.69 -7.12 -18.17
N HIS A 14 -2.83 -6.18 -17.23
CA HIS A 14 -2.34 -6.34 -15.87
C HIS A 14 -3.51 -6.53 -14.90
N LEU A 15 -3.42 -7.54 -14.03
CA LEU A 15 -4.39 -7.76 -12.96
C LEU A 15 -4.06 -6.84 -11.78
N SER A 16 -4.96 -5.90 -11.50
CA SER A 16 -4.83 -5.00 -10.35
C SER A 16 -5.12 -5.74 -9.04
N VAL A 17 -4.71 -5.13 -7.93
CA VAL A 17 -4.99 -5.63 -6.57
C VAL A 17 -6.48 -5.78 -6.24
N GLN A 18 -7.37 -5.15 -7.01
CA GLN A 18 -8.83 -5.34 -6.86
C GLN A 18 -9.31 -6.70 -7.38
N GLY A 19 -8.46 -7.40 -8.12
CA GLY A 19 -8.65 -8.77 -8.54
C GLY A 19 -8.48 -9.80 -7.42
N SER A 20 -8.05 -9.39 -6.22
CA SER A 20 -8.01 -10.26 -5.04
C SER A 20 -7.14 -11.53 -5.19
N ALA A 21 -6.21 -11.56 -6.15
CA ALA A 21 -5.39 -12.74 -6.38
C ALA A 21 -4.22 -12.77 -5.39
N THR A 22 -4.31 -13.67 -4.41
CA THR A 22 -3.33 -13.87 -3.34
C THR A 22 -2.55 -15.19 -3.46
N SER A 23 -2.84 -15.99 -4.50
CA SER A 23 -2.22 -17.29 -4.73
C SER A 23 -1.84 -17.48 -6.21
N ALA A 24 -0.92 -18.40 -6.48
CA ALA A 24 -0.51 -18.73 -7.84
C ALA A 24 -1.68 -19.32 -8.64
N GLU A 25 -2.55 -20.11 -8.03
CA GLU A 25 -3.74 -20.69 -8.67
C GLU A 25 -4.68 -19.61 -9.18
N ALA A 26 -4.92 -18.56 -8.38
CA ALA A 26 -5.74 -17.42 -8.77
C ALA A 26 -5.10 -16.65 -9.93
N ILE A 27 -3.80 -16.33 -9.84
CA ILE A 27 -3.06 -15.66 -10.91
C ILE A 27 -3.10 -16.47 -12.21
N ASN A 28 -2.80 -17.76 -12.14
CA ASN A 28 -2.81 -18.68 -13.28
C ASN A 28 -4.22 -18.85 -13.87
N PHE A 29 -5.27 -18.77 -13.05
CA PHE A 29 -6.65 -18.72 -13.54
C PHE A 29 -6.89 -17.47 -14.39
N TYR A 30 -6.52 -16.28 -13.90
CA TYR A 30 -6.66 -15.05 -14.69
C TYR A 30 -5.82 -15.08 -15.96
N HIS A 31 -4.62 -15.68 -15.92
CA HIS A 31 -3.78 -15.86 -17.11
C HIS A 31 -4.46 -16.75 -18.15
N ARG A 32 -4.93 -17.94 -17.77
CA ARG A 32 -5.62 -18.85 -18.70
C ARG A 32 -6.92 -18.27 -19.27
N GLN A 33 -7.65 -17.48 -18.49
CA GLN A 33 -8.95 -16.96 -18.89
C GLN A 33 -8.87 -15.66 -19.68
N PHE A 34 -7.86 -14.84 -19.43
CA PHE A 34 -7.80 -13.48 -19.97
C PHE A 34 -6.42 -13.08 -20.52
N GLY A 35 -5.40 -13.92 -20.43
CA GLY A 35 -4.06 -13.61 -20.93
C GLY A 35 -3.36 -12.47 -20.18
N ILE A 36 -3.53 -12.37 -18.86
CA ILE A 36 -2.83 -11.33 -18.08
C ILE A 36 -1.31 -11.53 -18.16
N ALA A 37 -0.58 -10.46 -18.46
CA ALA A 37 0.88 -10.47 -18.52
C ALA A 37 1.52 -10.23 -17.13
N ARG A 38 0.78 -9.57 -16.23
CA ARG A 38 1.27 -9.21 -14.89
C ARG A 38 0.18 -9.24 -13.83
N GLY A 39 0.51 -9.69 -12.63
CA GLY A 39 -0.33 -9.63 -11.44
C GLY A 39 0.27 -8.71 -10.38
N VAL A 40 -0.52 -7.77 -9.88
CA VAL A 40 -0.13 -6.93 -8.73
C VAL A 40 -0.62 -7.61 -7.44
N LEU A 41 0.32 -8.01 -6.58
CA LEU A 41 -0.02 -8.67 -5.31
C LEU A 41 -0.48 -7.66 -4.25
N PRO A 42 -1.49 -8.00 -3.43
CA PRO A 42 -1.90 -7.16 -2.32
C PRO A 42 -0.87 -7.18 -1.18
N ARG A 43 -0.86 -6.13 -0.36
CA ARG A 43 0.12 -5.89 0.73
C ARG A 43 -0.12 -6.75 1.98
N VAL A 44 -0.82 -7.87 1.84
CA VAL A 44 -1.21 -8.78 2.93
C VAL A 44 -0.44 -10.10 2.92
N LEU A 45 0.36 -10.34 1.88
CA LEU A 45 1.24 -11.50 1.77
C LEU A 45 2.57 -11.25 2.48
N SER A 46 3.09 -12.27 3.14
CA SER A 46 4.47 -12.31 3.61
C SER A 46 5.46 -12.49 2.45
N LEU A 47 6.74 -12.23 2.69
CA LEU A 47 7.79 -12.48 1.69
C LEU A 47 7.81 -13.93 1.20
N ALA A 48 7.65 -14.90 2.11
CA ALA A 48 7.61 -16.31 1.74
C ALA A 48 6.39 -16.65 0.86
N GLN A 49 5.25 -15.99 1.10
CA GLN A 49 4.07 -16.15 0.26
C GLN A 49 4.26 -15.49 -1.11
N VAL A 50 4.90 -14.32 -1.18
CA VAL A 50 5.25 -13.67 -2.45
C VAL A 50 6.21 -14.54 -3.25
N GLU A 51 7.25 -15.08 -2.63
CA GLU A 51 8.19 -16.03 -3.26
C GLU A 51 7.47 -17.28 -3.76
N HIS A 52 6.58 -17.86 -2.95
CA HIS A 52 5.79 -19.01 -3.36
C HIS A 52 4.93 -18.70 -4.59
N VAL A 53 4.26 -17.54 -4.63
CA VAL A 53 3.50 -17.14 -5.82
C VAL A 53 4.41 -16.98 -7.02
N ALA A 54 5.50 -16.22 -6.90
CA ALA A 54 6.43 -15.94 -7.99
C ALA A 54 7.05 -17.21 -8.59
N ASN A 55 7.33 -18.23 -7.76
CA ASN A 55 7.89 -19.51 -8.21
C ASN A 55 6.88 -20.45 -8.88
N ASN A 56 5.57 -20.17 -8.81
CA ASN A 56 4.50 -21.05 -9.29
C ASN A 56 3.61 -20.42 -10.38
N THR A 57 4.09 -19.37 -11.05
CA THR A 57 3.39 -18.72 -12.17
C THR A 57 4.40 -18.18 -13.19
N ASP A 58 4.04 -18.22 -14.48
CA ASP A 58 4.81 -17.56 -15.54
C ASP A 58 4.43 -16.07 -15.71
N VAL A 59 3.35 -15.63 -15.06
CA VAL A 59 2.90 -14.23 -15.06
C VAL A 59 3.85 -13.36 -14.26
N GLU A 60 4.22 -12.19 -14.78
CA GLU A 60 5.07 -11.24 -14.05
C GLU A 60 4.41 -10.81 -12.74
N ILE A 61 5.19 -10.77 -11.65
CA ILE A 61 4.71 -10.30 -10.34
C ILE A 61 5.15 -8.87 -10.07
N GLU A 62 4.19 -8.02 -9.69
CA GLU A 62 4.41 -6.67 -9.19
C GLU A 62 4.01 -6.59 -7.73
N VAL A 63 4.86 -5.97 -6.91
CA VAL A 63 4.61 -5.80 -5.46
C VAL A 63 4.74 -4.35 -5.06
N PHE A 64 4.14 -3.95 -3.94
CA PHE A 64 4.27 -2.58 -3.47
C PHE A 64 5.61 -2.30 -2.80
N GLY A 65 6.21 -1.19 -3.21
CA GLY A 65 7.45 -0.64 -2.69
C GLY A 65 7.23 0.38 -1.59
N PHE A 66 6.39 1.38 -1.88
CA PHE A 66 6.22 2.55 -1.03
C PHE A 66 4.80 3.13 -1.05
N GLY A 67 4.37 3.65 0.10
CA GLY A 67 3.16 4.45 0.25
C GLY A 67 2.27 4.02 1.41
N SER A 68 1.17 4.75 1.63
CA SER A 68 0.22 4.51 2.72
C SER A 68 -0.26 3.07 2.76
N LEU A 69 -0.09 2.38 3.89
CA LEU A 69 -0.53 0.98 4.02
C LEU A 69 -2.07 0.87 3.98
N CYS A 70 -2.58 -0.15 3.30
CA CYS A 70 -3.99 -0.49 3.27
C CYS A 70 -4.12 -1.90 3.86
N VAL A 71 -4.90 -2.01 4.93
CA VAL A 71 -5.15 -3.27 5.65
C VAL A 71 -6.44 -3.96 5.23
N MET A 72 -7.25 -3.28 4.43
CA MET A 72 -8.49 -3.88 3.94
C MET A 72 -8.18 -4.92 2.87
N VAL A 73 -8.89 -6.04 2.98
CA VAL A 73 -8.83 -7.16 2.04
C VAL A 73 -9.02 -6.63 0.61
N GLU A 74 -7.93 -6.69 -0.15
CA GLU A 74 -7.94 -6.77 -1.61
C GLU A 74 -8.61 -5.60 -2.34
N GLY A 75 -8.39 -4.38 -1.82
CA GLY A 75 -8.89 -3.17 -2.47
C GLY A 75 -10.41 -3.03 -2.44
N ARG A 76 -11.08 -3.68 -1.47
CA ARG A 76 -12.51 -3.53 -1.19
C ARG A 76 -12.73 -3.09 0.25
N CYS A 77 -12.85 -1.78 0.46
CA CYS A 77 -13.03 -1.23 1.80
C CYS A 77 -14.52 -1.11 2.16
N ALA A 78 -15.03 -2.06 2.94
CA ALA A 78 -16.37 -1.99 3.52
C ALA A 78 -16.46 -0.95 4.66
N LEU A 79 -15.38 -0.79 5.43
CA LEU A 79 -15.27 0.17 6.53
C LEU A 79 -15.55 1.62 6.11
N SER A 80 -14.85 2.10 5.09
CA SER A 80 -15.06 3.43 4.51
C SER A 80 -16.46 3.56 3.88
N SER A 81 -16.94 2.51 3.22
CA SER A 81 -18.29 2.50 2.62
C SER A 81 -19.36 2.66 3.69
N TYR A 82 -19.21 1.96 4.82
CA TYR A 82 -20.11 2.02 5.96
C TYR A 82 -20.12 3.41 6.59
N VAL A 83 -18.95 3.99 6.87
CA VAL A 83 -18.87 5.29 7.54
C VAL A 83 -19.22 6.46 6.63
N THR A 84 -18.85 6.43 5.34
CA THR A 84 -18.99 7.59 4.45
C THR A 84 -20.19 7.49 3.51
N GLY A 85 -20.80 6.31 3.37
CA GLY A 85 -21.82 6.03 2.36
C GLY A 85 -21.25 5.88 0.94
N GLU A 86 -19.93 6.03 0.75
CA GLU A 86 -19.28 5.98 -0.56
C GLU A 86 -18.25 4.86 -0.63
N SER A 87 -18.35 4.05 -1.70
CA SER A 87 -17.37 2.99 -1.95
C SER A 87 -16.05 3.57 -2.45
N PRO A 88 -14.92 3.31 -1.76
CA PRO A 88 -13.60 3.73 -2.25
C PRO A 88 -13.22 3.08 -3.59
N ASN A 89 -13.87 1.98 -3.95
CA ASN A 89 -13.60 1.25 -5.19
C ASN A 89 -14.11 2.01 -6.41
N THR A 90 -15.18 2.78 -6.26
CA THR A 90 -15.80 3.56 -7.33
C THR A 90 -15.47 5.05 -7.24
N HIS A 91 -15.22 5.56 -6.03
CA HIS A 91 -14.92 6.98 -5.78
C HIS A 91 -13.42 7.26 -5.63
N GLY A 92 -12.59 6.21 -5.53
CA GLY A 92 -11.14 6.32 -5.52
C GLY A 92 -10.52 6.83 -4.20
N VAL A 93 -11.31 6.99 -3.13
CA VAL A 93 -10.84 7.51 -1.83
C VAL A 93 -11.45 6.76 -0.66
N CYS A 94 -10.64 6.50 0.38
CA CYS A 94 -11.14 5.91 1.63
C CYS A 94 -11.93 6.92 2.48
N SER A 95 -11.55 8.20 2.38
CA SER A 95 -12.13 9.28 3.17
C SER A 95 -12.36 10.49 2.26
N PRO A 96 -13.56 10.62 1.67
CA PRO A 96 -13.92 11.75 0.83
C PRO A 96 -13.80 13.05 1.61
N ALA A 97 -13.17 14.08 1.04
CA ALA A 97 -12.93 15.35 1.72
C ALA A 97 -14.21 15.99 2.31
N LYS A 98 -15.35 15.81 1.62
CA LYS A 98 -16.65 16.29 2.11
C LYS A 98 -17.10 15.68 3.44
N ALA A 99 -16.64 14.47 3.76
CA ALA A 99 -16.94 13.76 5.00
C ALA A 99 -15.92 14.04 6.11
N VAL A 100 -14.79 14.68 5.80
CA VAL A 100 -13.71 14.95 6.76
C VAL A 100 -13.99 16.24 7.52
N ARG A 101 -13.80 16.22 8.84
CA ARG A 101 -13.84 17.41 9.70
C ARG A 101 -12.64 17.43 10.64
N TRP A 102 -12.09 18.62 10.83
CA TRP A 102 -11.04 18.92 11.79
C TRP A 102 -11.61 19.87 12.83
N GLN A 103 -11.52 19.52 14.11
CA GLN A 103 -12.16 20.27 15.19
C GLN A 103 -11.17 20.51 16.32
N GLN A 104 -10.87 21.77 16.59
CA GLN A 104 -10.06 22.14 17.75
C GLN A 104 -10.93 22.15 19.00
N ASN A 105 -10.46 21.52 20.08
CA ASN A 105 -11.11 21.58 21.39
C ASN A 105 -10.04 21.69 22.51
N PRO A 106 -10.45 21.86 23.78
CA PRO A 106 -9.51 21.98 24.91
C PRO A 106 -8.61 20.76 25.13
N ARG A 107 -8.98 19.59 24.59
CA ARG A 107 -8.21 18.34 24.69
C ARG A 107 -7.29 18.11 23.49
N GLY A 108 -7.29 18.96 22.46
CA GLY A 108 -6.45 18.83 21.27
C GLY A 108 -7.22 18.98 19.94
N LEU A 109 -6.58 18.59 18.85
CA LEU A 109 -7.17 18.57 17.52
C LEU A 109 -7.84 17.21 17.28
N GLU A 110 -9.15 17.19 17.05
CA GLU A 110 -9.87 15.99 16.64
C GLU A 110 -9.97 15.90 15.11
N SER A 111 -9.69 14.71 14.58
CA SER A 111 -10.03 14.35 13.21
C SER A 111 -11.28 13.46 13.19
N ARG A 112 -12.24 13.81 12.34
CA ARG A 112 -13.51 13.10 12.23
C ARG A 112 -13.81 12.73 10.79
N LEU A 113 -14.42 11.56 10.62
CA LEU A 113 -14.91 11.05 9.35
C LEU A 113 -16.41 10.77 9.47
N ASN A 114 -17.22 11.56 8.76
CA ASN A 114 -18.68 11.52 8.83
C ASN A 114 -19.24 11.50 10.27
N GLY A 115 -18.66 12.35 11.14
CA GLY A 115 -19.05 12.45 12.55
C GLY A 115 -18.34 11.47 13.49
N VAL A 116 -17.81 10.35 12.99
CA VAL A 116 -17.02 9.39 13.78
C VAL A 116 -15.68 10.02 14.17
N LEU A 117 -15.31 9.94 15.45
CA LEU A 117 -13.98 10.35 15.91
C LEU A 117 -12.96 9.32 15.44
N ILE A 118 -11.99 9.76 14.65
CA ILE A 118 -10.92 8.91 14.11
C ILE A 118 -9.68 9.00 14.98
N ASP A 119 -9.27 10.21 15.36
CA ASP A 119 -8.09 10.40 16.21
C ASP A 119 -8.13 11.77 16.91
N ARG A 120 -7.36 11.91 17.98
CA ARG A 120 -7.12 13.15 18.72
C ARG A 120 -5.63 13.38 18.87
N TYR A 121 -5.16 14.52 18.36
CA TYR A 121 -3.75 14.89 18.35
C TYR A 121 -3.46 15.99 19.37
N THR A 122 -2.35 15.85 20.07
CA THR A 122 -1.72 16.91 20.85
C THR A 122 -1.02 17.93 19.93
N PRO A 123 -0.69 19.15 20.41
CA PRO A 123 0.00 20.16 19.59
C PRO A 123 1.36 19.72 19.02
N GLN A 124 1.99 18.70 19.60
CA GLN A 124 3.29 18.18 19.20
C GLN A 124 3.19 17.05 18.17
N GLU A 125 2.00 16.50 17.95
CA GLU A 125 1.77 15.38 17.03
C GLU A 125 1.37 15.87 15.64
N HIS A 126 1.85 15.14 14.63
CA HIS A 126 1.43 15.38 13.26
C HIS A 126 0.12 14.66 12.97
N ALA A 127 -0.91 15.43 12.66
CA ALA A 127 -2.20 14.89 12.29
C ALA A 127 -2.14 14.08 10.99
N SER A 128 -2.64 12.84 11.02
CA SER A 128 -2.76 11.98 9.85
C SER A 128 -4.13 12.11 9.21
N TYR A 129 -4.21 11.88 7.88
CA TYR A 129 -5.46 12.02 7.15
C TYR A 129 -6.49 11.00 7.67
N PRO A 130 -7.70 11.42 8.08
CA PRO A 130 -8.59 10.57 8.87
C PRO A 130 -9.13 9.43 8.01
N THR A 131 -8.60 8.23 8.23
CA THR A 131 -9.00 6.99 7.55
C THR A 131 -9.46 6.01 8.61
N LEU A 132 -10.65 5.42 8.44
CA LEU A 132 -11.28 4.63 9.51
C LEU A 132 -10.40 3.49 10.04
N CYS A 133 -9.72 2.76 9.15
CA CYS A 133 -8.82 1.67 9.54
C CYS A 133 -7.51 2.12 10.19
N LYS A 134 -7.27 3.43 10.30
CA LYS A 134 -6.09 4.04 10.92
C LYS A 134 -6.45 4.91 12.11
N GLY A 135 -7.67 4.76 12.62
CA GLY A 135 -8.12 5.50 13.78
C GLY A 135 -7.59 4.93 15.10
N CYS A 136 -7.45 5.82 16.08
CA CYS A 136 -7.15 5.48 17.46
C CYS A 136 -8.48 5.35 18.23
N PHE A 137 -8.78 4.13 18.69
CA PHE A 137 -10.06 3.78 19.30
C PHE A 137 -9.87 3.24 20.70
N GLU A 138 -10.91 3.41 21.53
CA GLU A 138 -11.00 2.78 22.84
C GLU A 138 -11.59 1.37 22.69
N VAL A 139 -10.83 0.35 23.08
CA VAL A 139 -11.21 -1.06 23.06
C VAL A 139 -10.83 -1.67 24.40
N ASN A 140 -11.82 -2.21 25.13
CA ASN A 140 -11.62 -2.79 26.47
C ASN A 140 -10.82 -1.86 27.42
N ASP A 141 -11.24 -0.59 27.52
CA ASP A 141 -10.62 0.46 28.35
C ASP A 141 -9.18 0.89 27.95
N GLU A 142 -8.67 0.40 26.81
CA GLU A 142 -7.37 0.81 26.25
C GLU A 142 -7.57 1.62 24.97
N THR A 143 -6.83 2.73 24.83
CA THR A 143 -6.86 3.58 23.63
C THR A 143 -5.63 3.36 22.77
N TYR A 144 -5.81 2.82 21.58
CA TYR A 144 -4.72 2.50 20.65
C TYR A 144 -5.23 2.38 19.20
N TYR A 145 -4.30 2.24 18.25
CA TYR A 145 -4.60 1.95 16.85
C TYR A 145 -5.09 0.50 16.68
N ALA A 146 -6.40 0.30 16.86
CA ALA A 146 -7.00 -1.03 16.97
C ALA A 146 -6.92 -1.88 15.68
N VAL A 147 -6.71 -1.26 14.52
CA VAL A 147 -6.68 -1.94 13.23
C VAL A 147 -5.31 -1.81 12.56
N GLU A 148 -4.82 -0.58 12.37
CA GLU A 148 -3.51 -0.30 11.81
C GLU A 148 -3.02 1.08 12.22
N GLU A 149 -1.71 1.24 12.37
CA GLU A 149 -1.09 2.53 12.63
C GLU A 149 -1.03 3.40 11.35
N PRO A 150 -1.03 4.74 11.45
CA PRO A 150 -0.92 5.63 10.31
C PRO A 150 0.50 5.67 9.73
N THR A 151 0.97 4.54 9.20
CA THR A 151 2.33 4.35 8.67
C THR A 151 2.33 4.14 7.16
N SER A 152 3.51 4.29 6.56
CA SER A 152 3.76 3.98 5.14
C SER A 152 4.58 2.70 4.98
N LEU A 153 4.18 1.87 4.03
CA LEU A 153 5.02 0.77 3.56
C LEU A 153 6.32 1.34 2.98
N ASN A 154 7.45 0.74 3.33
CA ASN A 154 8.74 1.04 2.69
C ASN A 154 9.59 -0.23 2.60
N THR A 155 9.65 -0.84 1.41
CA THR A 155 10.39 -2.09 1.18
C THR A 155 11.75 -1.88 0.52
N LEU A 156 12.32 -0.67 0.56
CA LEU A 156 13.60 -0.36 -0.10
C LEU A 156 14.70 -1.35 0.33
N GLY A 157 14.77 -1.67 1.63
CA GLY A 157 15.72 -2.64 2.17
C GLY A 157 15.51 -4.09 1.71
N LEU A 158 14.34 -4.43 1.17
CA LEU A 158 14.00 -5.76 0.67
C LEU A 158 14.32 -5.93 -0.82
N LEU A 159 14.80 -4.89 -1.51
CA LEU A 159 15.07 -4.94 -2.96
C LEU A 159 15.90 -6.16 -3.41
N PRO A 160 17.00 -6.55 -2.73
CA PRO A 160 17.77 -7.72 -3.15
C PRO A 160 16.97 -9.03 -3.06
N GLN A 161 16.14 -9.17 -2.02
CA GLN A 161 15.30 -10.36 -1.83
C GLN A 161 14.19 -10.41 -2.88
N LEU A 162 13.51 -9.28 -3.11
CA LEU A 162 12.46 -9.18 -4.14
C LEU A 162 13.03 -9.48 -5.53
N LEU A 163 14.23 -8.98 -5.85
CA LEU A 163 14.92 -9.27 -7.10
C LEU A 163 15.26 -10.76 -7.23
N ALA A 164 15.78 -11.39 -6.17
CA ALA A 164 16.10 -12.81 -6.16
C ALA A 164 14.85 -13.70 -6.34
N MET A 165 13.70 -13.27 -5.83
CA MET A 165 12.40 -13.95 -6.01
C MET A 165 11.82 -13.78 -7.42
N GLY A 166 12.45 -13.01 -8.30
CA GLY A 166 11.92 -12.75 -9.66
C GLY A 166 10.80 -11.73 -9.72
N VAL A 167 10.60 -10.91 -8.66
CA VAL A 167 9.64 -9.80 -8.71
C VAL A 167 10.07 -8.83 -9.80
N ARG A 168 9.16 -8.55 -10.73
CA ARG A 168 9.48 -7.84 -11.97
C ARG A 168 9.23 -6.34 -11.91
N ALA A 169 8.34 -5.90 -11.02
CA ALA A 169 8.00 -4.50 -10.87
C ALA A 169 7.73 -4.12 -9.42
N ILE A 170 8.07 -2.88 -9.09
CA ILE A 170 7.77 -2.25 -7.81
C ILE A 170 6.72 -1.17 -8.01
N LYS A 171 5.63 -1.27 -7.24
CA LYS A 171 4.52 -0.33 -7.26
C LYS A 171 4.66 0.74 -6.19
N ILE A 172 4.59 1.99 -6.60
CA ILE A 172 4.58 3.15 -5.70
C ILE A 172 3.16 3.73 -5.64
N ASP A 173 2.68 4.04 -4.43
CA ASP A 173 1.36 4.64 -4.25
C ASP A 173 1.40 6.15 -4.47
N GLY A 174 1.05 6.57 -5.69
CA GLY A 174 1.04 7.96 -6.11
C GLY A 174 -0.33 8.63 -6.06
N ARG A 175 -1.40 7.93 -5.65
CA ARG A 175 -2.77 8.45 -5.76
C ARG A 175 -2.94 9.67 -4.87
N GLN A 176 -3.44 10.77 -5.45
CA GLN A 176 -3.66 12.05 -4.75
C GLN A 176 -2.40 12.65 -4.12
N ARG A 177 -1.23 12.31 -4.66
CA ARG A 177 0.04 12.90 -4.27
C ARG A 177 0.42 14.03 -5.23
N SER A 178 1.21 14.99 -4.73
CA SER A 178 1.68 16.11 -5.54
C SER A 178 2.72 15.66 -6.57
N PRO A 179 2.93 16.41 -7.66
CA PRO A 179 4.03 16.14 -8.58
C PRO A 179 5.40 16.11 -7.89
N ALA A 180 5.61 16.96 -6.88
CA ALA A 180 6.83 16.98 -6.08
C ALA A 180 7.05 15.67 -5.30
N TYR A 181 6.01 15.14 -4.67
CA TYR A 181 6.05 13.82 -4.02
C TYR A 181 6.46 12.74 -5.03
N LEU A 182 5.82 12.71 -6.20
CA LEU A 182 6.07 11.70 -7.23
C LEU A 182 7.50 11.78 -7.76
N ALA A 183 8.00 12.98 -8.05
CA ALA A 183 9.36 13.18 -8.52
C ALA A 183 10.39 12.70 -7.47
N GLN A 184 10.17 13.03 -6.20
CA GLN A 184 11.09 12.66 -5.13
C GLN A 184 11.11 11.14 -4.88
N VAL A 185 9.94 10.52 -4.69
CA VAL A 185 9.85 9.08 -4.41
C VAL A 185 10.38 8.25 -5.59
N THR A 186 10.03 8.60 -6.83
CA THR A 186 10.47 7.84 -8.00
C THR A 186 11.97 7.97 -8.24
N ARG A 187 12.57 9.14 -7.98
CA ARG A 187 14.02 9.33 -8.05
C ARG A 187 14.75 8.44 -7.05
N VAL A 188 14.35 8.48 -5.77
CA VAL A 188 14.95 7.63 -4.72
C VAL A 188 14.86 6.15 -5.08
N TRP A 189 13.67 5.69 -5.50
CA TRP A 189 13.47 4.30 -5.90
C TRP A 189 14.25 3.91 -7.16
N ARG A 190 14.39 4.82 -8.15
CA ARG A 190 15.20 4.58 -9.35
C ARG A 190 16.67 4.39 -8.97
N GLU A 191 17.23 5.27 -8.16
CA GLU A 191 18.62 5.17 -7.69
C GLU A 191 18.86 3.87 -6.90
N ALA A 192 17.92 3.48 -6.04
CA ALA A 192 18.00 2.24 -5.28
C ALA A 192 17.92 1.00 -6.16
N LEU A 193 17.01 1.00 -7.15
CA LEU A 193 16.88 -0.08 -8.12
C LEU A 193 18.14 -0.21 -9.00
N ASP A 194 18.68 0.91 -9.49
CA ASP A 194 19.91 0.91 -10.30
C ASP A 194 21.09 0.34 -9.51
N GLN A 195 21.25 0.74 -8.25
CA GLN A 195 22.29 0.18 -7.39
C GLN A 195 22.10 -1.32 -7.16
N CYS A 196 20.87 -1.74 -6.86
CA CYS A 196 20.56 -3.16 -6.61
C CYS A 196 20.79 -4.03 -7.85
N LEU A 197 20.38 -3.55 -9.03
CA LEU A 197 20.59 -4.25 -10.31
C LEU A 197 22.07 -4.31 -10.70
N HIS A 198 22.84 -3.28 -10.37
CA HIS A 198 24.28 -3.25 -10.62
C HIS A 198 25.05 -4.24 -9.71
N ASN A 199 24.73 -4.28 -8.42
CA ASN A 199 25.35 -5.21 -7.48
C ASN A 199 24.47 -5.48 -6.26
N ALA A 200 23.62 -6.51 -6.34
CA ALA A 200 22.72 -6.90 -5.26
C ALA A 200 23.46 -7.31 -3.98
N ALA A 201 24.64 -7.94 -4.09
CA ALA A 201 25.43 -8.39 -2.93
C ALA A 201 26.02 -7.22 -2.11
N ARG A 202 26.22 -6.05 -2.73
CA ARG A 202 26.68 -4.82 -2.07
C ARG A 202 25.57 -3.79 -1.87
N TYR A 203 24.33 -4.16 -2.14
CA TYR A 203 23.21 -3.25 -1.94
C TYR A 203 23.07 -2.91 -0.46
N ALA A 204 22.95 -1.62 -0.17
CA ALA A 204 22.63 -1.12 1.15
C ALA A 204 21.79 0.14 1.00
N VAL A 205 20.77 0.26 1.85
CA VAL A 205 19.93 1.45 1.88
C VAL A 205 20.76 2.64 2.32
N LYS A 206 20.86 3.67 1.47
CA LYS A 206 21.59 4.89 1.81
C LYS A 206 20.80 5.74 2.83
N PRO A 207 21.46 6.33 3.84
CA PRO A 207 20.79 7.20 4.81
C PRO A 207 20.03 8.36 4.17
N GLY A 208 20.56 8.96 3.10
CA GLY A 208 19.90 10.04 2.36
C GLY A 208 18.56 9.62 1.76
N TRP A 209 18.47 8.40 1.21
CA TRP A 209 17.21 7.87 0.69
C TRP A 209 16.16 7.72 1.78
N MET A 210 16.54 7.18 2.95
CA MET A 210 15.61 7.04 4.07
C MET A 210 15.17 8.40 4.62
N ALA A 211 16.09 9.34 4.76
CA ALA A 211 15.75 10.70 5.20
C ALA A 211 14.71 11.33 4.29
N GLU A 212 14.85 11.18 2.98
CA GLU A 212 13.88 11.68 2.00
C GLU A 212 12.55 10.93 2.02
N LEU A 213 12.56 9.60 2.13
CA LEU A 213 11.31 8.82 2.20
C LEU A 213 10.55 9.07 3.51
N ASN A 214 11.24 9.33 4.62
CA ASN A 214 10.65 9.65 5.91
C ASN A 214 9.80 10.93 5.83
N THR A 215 10.24 11.96 5.10
CA THR A 215 9.45 13.21 4.96
C THR A 215 8.17 13.01 4.16
N LEU A 216 8.10 11.94 3.36
CA LEU A 216 6.96 11.59 2.52
C LEU A 216 6.02 10.57 3.17
N ALA A 217 6.44 9.95 4.29
CA ALA A 217 5.65 8.94 4.97
C ALA A 217 4.49 9.55 5.75
N GLU A 218 3.35 8.89 5.66
CA GLU A 218 2.26 9.06 6.62
C GLU A 218 2.77 8.81 8.04
N GLY A 219 2.43 9.72 8.96
CA GLY A 219 2.92 9.71 10.34
C GLY A 219 4.44 9.84 10.48
N GLN A 220 5.19 10.10 9.39
CA GLN A 220 6.67 10.01 9.35
C GLN A 220 7.22 8.65 9.80
N GLN A 221 6.41 7.60 9.70
CA GLN A 221 6.75 6.26 10.15
C GLN A 221 6.70 5.26 9.00
N HIS A 222 7.63 4.30 9.03
CA HIS A 222 7.70 3.23 8.06
C HIS A 222 7.41 1.88 8.68
N THR A 223 6.75 1.02 7.91
CA THR A 223 6.53 -0.37 8.24
C THR A 223 6.90 -1.25 7.05
N LEU A 224 7.29 -2.50 7.34
CA LEU A 224 7.36 -3.56 6.33
C LEU A 224 5.98 -4.23 6.15
N GLY A 225 4.99 -3.90 6.98
CA GLY A 225 3.66 -4.50 6.93
C GLY A 225 3.72 -6.03 7.00
N ALA A 226 2.92 -6.70 6.17
CA ALA A 226 2.85 -8.15 6.14
C ALA A 226 4.17 -8.86 5.72
N TYR A 227 5.12 -8.14 5.09
CA TYR A 227 6.43 -8.71 4.75
C TYR A 227 7.22 -9.12 6.00
N HIS A 228 6.98 -8.46 7.14
CA HIS A 228 7.62 -8.73 8.42
C HIS A 228 6.60 -9.27 9.43
N ARG A 229 6.05 -10.47 9.19
CA ARG A 229 5.31 -11.19 10.23
C ARG A 229 6.30 -11.99 11.09
N ALA A 230 6.52 -11.52 12.33
CA ALA A 230 7.39 -12.14 13.32
C ALA A 230 6.81 -13.43 13.94
N TRP A 231 5.53 -13.71 13.74
CA TRP A 231 4.87 -14.92 14.23
C TRP A 231 4.85 -15.95 13.10
N LYS A 232 5.77 -16.93 13.19
CA LYS A 232 5.73 -18.21 12.47
C LYS A 232 5.11 -19.27 13.37
#